data_AF-A0A5J4QTU8-F1
#
_entry.id   AF-A0A5J4QTU8-F1
#
_cell.length_a   1.000
_cell.length_b   1.000
_cell.length_c   1.000
_cell.angle_alpha   90.00
_cell.angle_beta   90.00
_cell.angle_gamma   90.00
#
_symmetry.space_group_name_H-M   'P 1'
#
loop_
_entity.id
_entity.type
_entity.pdbx_description
1 polymer ?
#
loop_
_entity_poly.entity_id
_entity_poly.type
_entity_poly.pdbx_seq_one_letter_code
_entity_poly.pdbx_strand_id
1 'polypeptide(L)' 'MKTSATRLYNQLESGYRWADVKAIRKCTVRKARRFLKKETAKEVNAI' A
#
# COMPACT_ATOMS: atom_id res chain seq x y z
N MET A 1 1.16 18.66 -16.27
CA MET A 1 -0.32 18.71 -16.17
C MET A 1 -0.79 17.81 -15.05
N LYS A 2 -1.68 18.24 -14.16
CA LYS A 2 -2.36 17.33 -13.20
C LYS A 2 -3.54 16.67 -13.92
N THR A 3 -3.67 15.35 -13.80
CA THR A 3 -4.74 14.59 -14.44
C THR A 3 -6.08 14.88 -13.75
N SER A 4 -7.19 14.68 -14.47
CA SER A 4 -8.54 14.91 -13.91
C SER A 4 -8.77 14.15 -12.61
N ALA A 5 -8.21 12.93 -12.50
CA ALA A 5 -8.24 12.12 -11.27
C ALA A 5 -7.50 12.76 -10.09
N THR A 6 -6.32 13.36 -10.32
CA THR A 6 -5.58 14.03 -9.23
C THR A 6 -6.28 15.31 -8.76
N ARG A 7 -7.02 16.00 -9.64
CA ARG A 7 -7.81 17.17 -9.24
C ARG A 7 -9.00 16.77 -8.37
N LEU A 8 -9.76 15.76 -8.77
CA LEU A 8 -10.89 15.23 -8.00
C LEU A 8 -10.44 14.68 -6.63
N TYR A 9 -9.32 13.95 -6.58
CA TYR A 9 -8.78 13.44 -5.32
C TYR A 9 -8.40 14.56 -4.34
N ASN A 10 -7.88 15.68 -4.84
CA ASN A 10 -7.54 16.83 -4.00
C ASN A 10 -8.75 17.64 -3.50
N GLN A 11 -9.90 17.50 -4.17
CA GLN A 11 -11.17 18.11 -3.76
C GLN A 11 -11.89 17.30 -2.68
N LEU A 12 -11.49 16.05 -2.43
CA LEU A 12 -12.01 15.27 -1.31
C LEU A 12 -11.63 15.92 0.02
N GLU A 13 -12.58 15.93 0.95
CA GLU A 13 -12.32 16.32 2.34
C GLU A 13 -11.11 15.56 2.89
N SER A 14 -10.30 16.25 3.69
CA SER A 14 -9.04 15.73 4.21
C SER A 14 -9.20 14.40 4.94
N GLY A 15 -10.32 14.18 5.64
CA GLY A 15 -10.65 12.93 6.34
C GLY A 15 -10.69 11.70 5.42
N TYR A 16 -11.31 11.81 4.25
CA TYR A 16 -11.39 10.72 3.28
C TYR A 16 -10.02 10.39 2.66
N ARG A 17 -9.21 11.42 2.39
CA ARG A 17 -7.82 11.23 1.91
C ARG A 17 -6.95 10.47 2.92
N TRP A 18 -7.09 10.76 4.21
CA TRP A 18 -6.35 10.06 5.26
C TRP A 18 -6.79 8.59 5.42
N ALA A 19 -8.09 8.33 5.28
CA ALA A 19 -8.63 6.96 5.31
C ALA A 19 -8.05 6.10 4.18
N ASP A 20 -8.00 6.64 2.96
CA ASP A 20 -7.40 5.97 1.80
C ASP A 20 -5.91 5.74 1.97
N VAL A 21 -5.16 6.73 2.43
CA VAL A 21 -3.71 6.58 2.71
C VAL A 21 -3.47 5.49 3.75
N LYS A 22 -4.30 5.42 4.81
CA LYS A 22 -4.21 4.37 5.83
C LYS A 22 -4.52 2.98 5.26
N ALA A 23 -5.53 2.87 4.39
CA ALA A 23 -5.89 1.63 3.72
C ALA A 23 -4.78 1.15 2.78
N ILE A 24 -4.23 2.05 1.95
CA ILE A 24 -3.10 1.77 1.05
C ILE A 24 -1.90 1.31 1.87
N ARG A 25 -1.52 2.05 2.93
CA ARG A 25 -0.40 1.67 3.80
C ARG A 25 -0.59 0.29 4.43
N LYS A 26 -1.78 -0.01 4.95
CA LYS A 26 -2.10 -1.32 5.53
C LYS A 26 -1.98 -2.44 4.49
N CYS A 27 -2.46 -2.21 3.28
CA CYS A 27 -2.35 -3.18 2.18
C CYS A 27 -0.89 -3.43 1.79
N THR A 28 -0.11 -2.36 1.62
CA THR A 28 1.32 -2.44 1.27
C THR A 28 2.12 -3.19 2.33
N VAL A 29 1.94 -2.87 3.61
CA VAL A 29 2.60 -3.60 4.72
C VAL A 29 2.20 -5.07 4.73
N ARG A 30 0.92 -5.40 4.47
CA ARG A 30 0.47 -6.80 4.40
C ARG A 30 1.14 -7.56 3.25
N LYS A 31 1.26 -6.94 2.08
CA LYS A 31 1.95 -7.53 0.92
C LYS A 31 3.44 -7.72 1.20
N ALA A 32 4.11 -6.71 1.74
CA ALA A 32 5.53 -6.79 2.09
C ALA A 32 5.80 -7.91 3.11
N ARG A 33 4.99 -8.03 4.17
CA ARG A 33 5.12 -9.13 5.14
C ARG A 33 4.95 -10.51 4.50
N ARG A 34 4.00 -10.66 3.58
CA ARG A 34 3.78 -11.93 2.85
C ARG A 34 4.96 -12.27 1.95
N PHE A 35 5.53 -11.26 1.28
CA PHE A 35 6.71 -11.43 0.44
C PHE A 35 7.92 -11.89 1.28
N LEU A 36 8.22 -11.17 2.36
CA LEU A 36 9.32 -11.53 3.26
C LEU A 36 9.16 -12.95 3.84
N LYS A 37 7.95 -13.34 4.24
CA LYS A 37 7.68 -14.71 4.71
C LYS A 37 7.92 -15.78 3.63
N LYS A 38 7.61 -15.48 2.37
CA LYS A 38 7.83 -16.42 1.26
C LYS A 38 9.32 -16.55 0.93
N GLU A 39 10.04 -15.45 0.90
CA GLU A 39 11.49 -15.48 0.59
C GLU A 39 12.28 -16.11 1.74
N THR A 40 11.99 -15.77 2.99
CA THR A 40 12.60 -16.45 4.16
C THR A 40 12.31 -17.94 4.20
N ALA A 41 11.10 -18.38 3.83
CA ALA A 41 10.81 -19.82 3.74
C ALA A 41 11.61 -20.54 2.64
N LYS A 42 11.93 -19.85 1.52
CA LYS A 42 12.80 -20.41 0.48
C LYS A 42 14.25 -20.49 0.95
N GLU A 43 14.74 -19.46 1.63
CA GLU A 43 16.10 -19.45 2.20
C GLU A 43 16.27 -20.57 3.23
N VAL A 44 15.30 -20.74 4.15
CA VAL A 44 15.32 -21.83 5.14
C VAL A 44 15.25 -23.22 4.49
N ASN A 45 14.50 -23.38 3.40
CA ASN A 45 14.38 -24.66 2.70
C ASN A 45 15.57 -24.95 1.75
N ALA A 46 16.45 -23.97 1.52
CA ALA A 46 17.65 -24.10 0.69
C ALA A 46 18.92 -24.42 1.51
N ILE A 47 18.85 -24.30 2.84
CA ILE A 47 19.88 -24.71 3.81
C ILE A 47 19.65 -26.17 4.18
#